data_AF-A0A9D2U219-F1
#
_entry.id   AF-A0A9D2U219-F1
#
_cell.length_a   1.000
_cell.length_b   1.000
_cell.length_c   1.000
_cell.angle_alpha   90.00
_cell.angle_beta   90.00
_cell.angle_gamma   90.00
#
_symmetry.space_group_name_H-M   'P 1'
#
loop_
_entity.id
_entity.type
_entity.pdbx_description
1 polymer ?
#
loop_
_entity_poly.entity_id
_entity_poly.type
_entity_poly.pdbx_seq_one_letter_code
_entity_poly.pdbx_strand_id
1 'polypeptide(L)'
;MEEKEHIRMKREGSILYIGESPQLIVDLETQENYIRTGERILAYRREVLLSPDLLAGKRPQVLETALEYYYRQACETAEGIRIAEEYGKQRMRETARIQETP
;
A
#
# COMPACT_ATOMS: atom_id res chain seq x y z
N MET A 1 4.01 -27.45 4.59
CA MET A 1 4.74 -26.17 4.67
C MET A 1 4.21 -25.34 3.53
N GLU A 2 3.42 -24.31 3.82
CA GLU A 2 3.08 -23.31 2.81
C GLU A 2 4.39 -22.63 2.38
N GLU A 3 4.68 -22.62 1.08
CA GLU A 3 5.72 -21.77 0.52
C GLU A 3 5.32 -20.32 0.82
N LYS A 4 6.05 -19.66 1.72
CA LYS A 4 5.86 -18.23 1.93
C LYS A 4 6.22 -17.53 0.64
N GLU A 5 5.24 -16.91 0.02
CA GLU A 5 5.46 -16.12 -1.18
C GLU A 5 6.34 -14.91 -0.83
N HIS A 6 7.57 -14.89 -1.33
CA HIS A 6 8.49 -13.78 -1.07
C HIS A 6 7.95 -12.51 -1.71
N ILE A 7 7.73 -11.48 -0.87
CA ILE A 7 7.31 -10.16 -1.34
C ILE A 7 8.41 -9.58 -2.22
N ARG A 8 8.07 -9.34 -3.49
CA ARG A 8 8.98 -8.70 -4.44
C ARG A 8 9.29 -7.29 -3.99
N MET A 9 10.57 -6.92 -4.04
CA MET A 9 11.01 -5.54 -3.85
C MET A 9 11.95 -5.11 -4.97
N LYS A 10 11.89 -3.83 -5.33
CA LYS A 10 12.80 -3.22 -6.31
C LYS A 10 13.19 -1.84 -5.82
N ARG A 11 14.45 -1.47 -5.95
CA ARG A 11 14.95 -0.13 -5.61
C ARG A 11 15.42 0.59 -6.87
N GLU A 12 15.01 1.83 -7.05
CA GLU A 12 15.44 2.75 -8.10
C GLU A 12 15.81 4.10 -7.46
N GLY A 13 17.11 4.32 -7.23
CA GLY A 13 17.58 5.51 -6.52
C GLY A 13 17.06 5.56 -5.07
N SER A 14 16.33 6.64 -4.75
CA SER A 14 15.65 6.84 -3.46
C SER A 14 14.31 6.12 -3.37
N ILE A 15 13.76 5.63 -4.48
CA ILE A 15 12.44 5.00 -4.50
C ILE A 15 12.55 3.50 -4.30
N LEU A 16 11.75 2.98 -3.37
CA LEU A 16 11.60 1.56 -3.09
C LEU A 16 10.18 1.11 -3.41
N TYR A 17 10.06 0.13 -4.30
CA TYR A 17 8.81 -0.51 -4.69
C TYR A 17 8.68 -1.85 -3.96
N ILE A 18 7.54 -2.09 -3.34
CA ILE A 18 7.26 -3.30 -2.55
C ILE A 18 5.91 -3.90 -3.02
N GLY A 19 5.96 -5.15 -3.46
CA GLY A 19 4.82 -5.90 -4.01
C GLY A 19 4.45 -5.53 -5.45
N GLU A 20 3.36 -6.12 -5.94
CA GLU A 20 2.92 -6.00 -7.34
C GLU A 20 1.57 -5.29 -7.50
N SER A 21 0.54 -5.71 -6.76
CA SER A 21 -0.79 -5.09 -6.78
C SER A 21 -1.59 -5.47 -5.52
N PRO A 22 -1.86 -4.54 -4.58
CA PRO A 22 -1.36 -3.16 -4.55
C PRO A 22 0.16 -3.11 -4.52
N GLN A 23 0.77 -2.04 -5.02
CA GLN A 23 2.21 -1.80 -4.89
C GLN A 23 2.46 -0.63 -3.94
N LEU A 24 3.25 -0.85 -2.90
CA LEU A 24 3.72 0.20 -2.00
C LEU A 24 4.96 0.85 -2.61
N ILE A 25 4.93 2.17 -2.74
CA ILE A 25 5.99 3.01 -3.28
C ILE A 25 6.48 3.90 -2.14
N VAL A 26 7.76 3.78 -1.80
CA VAL A 26 8.37 4.47 -0.66
C VAL A 26 9.47 5.37 -1.17
N ASP A 27 9.39 6.66 -0.86
CA ASP A 27 10.51 7.56 -1.02
C ASP A 27 11.36 7.51 0.26
N LEU A 28 12.55 6.90 0.16
CA LEU A 28 13.45 6.71 1.29
C LEU A 28 14.05 8.03 1.81
N GLU A 29 13.99 9.12 1.04
CA GLU A 29 14.52 10.43 1.43
C GLU A 29 13.43 11.35 1.99
N THR A 30 12.30 11.46 1.30
CA THR A 30 11.24 12.42 1.65
C THR A 30 10.13 11.82 2.51
N GLN A 31 10.00 10.48 2.52
CA GLN A 31 8.86 9.76 3.09
C GLN A 31 7.50 10.14 2.47
N GLU A 32 7.50 10.74 1.27
CA GLU A 32 6.31 10.88 0.45
C GLU A 32 5.94 9.53 -0.17
N ASN A 33 5.24 8.72 0.61
CA ASN A 33 4.92 7.34 0.24
C ASN A 33 3.54 7.25 -0.43
N TYR A 34 3.39 6.27 -1.32
CA TYR A 34 2.17 6.06 -2.10
C TYR A 34 1.81 4.57 -2.19
N ILE A 35 0.54 4.28 -2.43
CA ILE A 35 0.06 2.95 -2.81
C ILE A 35 -0.53 3.04 -4.21
N ARG A 36 -0.01 2.22 -5.12
CA ARG A 36 -0.55 2.07 -6.48
C ARG A 36 -1.52 0.89 -6.53
N THR A 37 -2.75 1.13 -6.96
CA THR A 37 -3.80 0.12 -7.18
C THR A 37 -4.37 0.25 -8.58
N GLY A 38 -3.92 -0.62 -9.51
CA GLY A 38 -4.25 -0.47 -10.93
C GLY A 38 -3.81 0.90 -11.46
N GLU A 39 -4.74 1.70 -11.98
CA GLU A 39 -4.49 3.05 -12.50
C GLU A 39 -4.45 4.14 -11.42
N ARG A 40 -4.73 3.80 -10.16
CA ARG A 40 -4.85 4.77 -9.07
C ARG A 40 -3.57 4.85 -8.26
N ILE A 41 -3.30 6.05 -7.76
CA ILE A 41 -2.24 6.32 -6.79
C ILE A 41 -2.89 6.95 -5.56
N LEU A 42 -2.69 6.33 -4.41
CA LEU A 42 -3.22 6.75 -3.12
C LEU A 42 -2.07 7.25 -2.25
N ALA A 43 -2.21 8.42 -1.64
CA ALA A 43 -1.22 8.90 -0.67
C ALA A 43 -1.17 7.97 0.55
N TYR A 44 0.02 7.55 0.95
CA TYR A 44 0.24 6.68 2.09
C TYR A 44 1.04 7.43 3.16
N ARG A 45 0.34 8.00 4.13
CA ARG A 45 0.93 8.91 5.13
C ARG A 45 1.66 8.21 6.27
N ARG A 46 1.99 6.93 6.12
CA ARG A 46 2.72 6.18 7.14
C ARG A 46 4.19 6.09 6.75
N GLU A 47 5.06 6.29 7.72
CA GLU A 47 6.50 6.17 7.54
C GLU A 47 6.91 4.72 7.30
N VAL A 48 7.94 4.54 6.46
CA VAL A 48 8.55 3.25 6.17
C VAL A 48 10.05 3.40 6.40
N LEU A 49 10.49 2.91 7.55
CA LEU A 49 11.85 3.12 8.04
C LEU A 49 12.67 1.84 7.84
N LEU A 50 13.41 1.80 6.73
CA LEU A 50 14.34 0.72 6.42
C LEU A 50 15.76 1.27 6.42
N SER A 51 16.59 0.82 7.36
CA SER A 51 17.98 1.28 7.46
C SER A 51 18.79 0.91 6.20
N PRO A 52 19.80 1.71 5.80
CA PRO A 52 20.67 1.37 4.67
C PRO A 52 21.30 -0.02 4.78
N ASP A 53 21.69 -0.40 6.00
CA ASP A 53 22.24 -1.73 6.29
C ASP A 53 21.25 -2.87 6.05
N LEU A 54 19.97 -2.63 6.32
CA LEU A 54 18.90 -3.58 6.07
C LEU A 54 18.65 -3.73 4.56
N LEU A 55 18.60 -2.60 3.85
CA LEU A 55 18.45 -2.55 2.39
C LEU A 55 19.66 -3.13 1.65
N ALA A 56 20.85 -3.09 2.26
CA ALA A 56 22.08 -3.72 1.75
C ALA A 56 22.11 -5.24 1.99
N GLY A 57 21.07 -5.83 2.59
CA GLY A 57 20.95 -7.28 2.77
C GLY A 57 21.75 -7.84 3.95
N LYS A 58 22.28 -7.01 4.87
CA LYS A 58 23.06 -7.50 6.02
C LYS A 58 22.24 -8.37 6.99
N ARG A 59 20.91 -8.20 7.01
CA ARG A 59 19.97 -8.89 7.90
C ARG A 59 18.73 -9.35 7.11
N PRO A 60 18.86 -10.39 6.27
CA PRO A 60 17.81 -10.75 5.30
C PRO A 60 16.48 -11.16 5.96
N GLN A 61 16.51 -11.87 7.10
CA GLN A 61 15.27 -12.25 7.80
C GLN A 61 14.53 -11.05 8.39
N VAL A 62 15.28 -10.04 8.85
CA VAL A 62 14.70 -8.79 9.37
C VAL A 62 14.09 -7.99 8.22
N LEU A 63 14.75 -7.98 7.06
CA LEU A 63 14.25 -7.30 5.88
C LEU A 63 12.95 -7.95 5.41
N GLU A 64 12.93 -9.27 5.31
CA GLU A 64 11.73 -10.03 4.94
C GLU A 64 10.56 -9.72 5.88
N THR A 65 10.78 -9.79 7.19
CA THR A 65 9.75 -9.46 8.20
C THR A 65 9.25 -8.02 8.06
N ALA A 66 10.14 -7.07 7.78
CA ALA A 66 9.77 -5.67 7.59
C ALA A 66 8.96 -5.47 6.30
N LEU A 67 9.37 -6.11 5.20
CA LEU A 67 8.62 -6.09 3.94
C LEU A 67 7.22 -6.68 4.13
N GLU A 68 7.10 -7.83 4.80
CA GLU A 68 5.80 -8.44 5.16
C GLU A 68 4.91 -7.47 5.93
N TYR A 69 5.46 -6.83 6.97
CA TYR A 69 4.73 -5.88 7.79
C TYR A 69 4.22 -4.68 6.99
N TYR A 70 5.12 -4.00 6.27
CA TYR A 70 4.78 -2.77 5.54
C TYR A 70 3.85 -3.06 4.36
N TYR A 71 4.08 -4.16 3.66
CA TYR A 71 3.25 -4.55 2.54
C TYR A 71 1.83 -4.90 2.99
N ARG A 72 1.68 -5.71 4.05
CA ARG A 72 0.37 -6.03 4.62
C ARG A 72 -0.39 -4.76 5.04
N GLN A 73 0.29 -3.83 5.69
CA GLN A 73 -0.30 -2.57 6.10
C GLN A 73 -0.76 -1.71 4.91
N ALA A 74 -0.01 -1.71 3.80
CA ALA A 74 -0.41 -1.05 2.57
C ALA A 74 -1.65 -1.71 1.94
N CYS A 75 -1.71 -3.05 1.92
CA CYS A 75 -2.89 -3.80 1.46
C CYS A 75 -4.14 -3.45 2.26
N GLU A 76 -4.05 -3.47 3.59
CA GLU A 76 -5.15 -3.10 4.49
C GLU A 76 -5.62 -1.66 4.26
N THR A 77 -4.67 -0.73 4.02
CA THR A 77 -5.00 0.68 3.75
C THR A 77 -5.73 0.84 2.42
N ALA A 78 -5.24 0.20 1.34
CA ALA A 78 -5.89 0.23 0.04
C ALA A 78 -7.32 -0.36 0.09
N GLU A 79 -7.48 -1.48 0.80
CA GLU A 79 -8.78 -2.12 0.95
C GLU A 79 -9.76 -1.25 1.75
N GLY A 80 -9.30 -0.65 2.85
CA GLY A 80 -10.11 0.29 3.64
C GLY A 80 -10.59 1.49 2.83
N ILE A 81 -9.73 2.07 1.97
CA ILE A 81 -10.10 3.16 1.07
C ILE A 81 -11.14 2.68 0.05
N ARG A 82 -10.93 1.51 -0.56
CA ARG A 82 -11.87 0.91 -1.52
C ARG A 82 -13.27 0.74 -0.91
N ILE A 83 -13.35 0.21 0.31
CA ILE A 83 -14.60 0.02 1.06
C ILE A 83 -15.28 1.37 1.34
N ALA A 84 -14.52 2.37 1.80
CA ALA A 84 -15.07 3.70 2.09
C ALA A 84 -15.63 4.39 0.85
N GLU A 85 -14.97 4.27 -0.31
CA GLU A 85 -15.48 4.79 -1.58
C GLU A 85 -16.76 4.08 -2.02
N GLU A 86 -16.83 2.77 -1.87
CA GLU A 86 -18.01 1.97 -2.21
C GLU A 86 -19.22 2.39 -1.37
N TYR A 87 -19.01 2.54 -0.06
CA TYR A 87 -20.03 3.06 0.86
C TYR A 87 -20.49 4.47 0.47
N GLY A 88 -19.57 5.37 0.12
CA GLY A 88 -19.89 6.72 -0.35
C GLY A 88 -20.77 6.71 -1.60
N LYS A 89 -20.45 5.86 -2.58
CA LYS A 89 -21.25 5.68 -3.82
C LYS A 89 -22.65 5.14 -3.52
N GLN A 90 -22.78 4.18 -2.61
CA GLN A 90 -24.06 3.63 -2.19
C GLN A 90 -24.95 4.73 -1.59
N ARG A 91 -24.43 5.52 -0.66
CA ARG A 91 -25.16 6.64 -0.05
C ARG A 91 -25.61 7.70 -1.06
N MET A 92 -24.79 8.04 -2.04
CA MET A 92 -25.16 8.98 -3.10
C MET A 92 -26.32 8.42 -3.96
N ARG A 93 -26.28 7.13 -4.30
CA ARG A 93 -27.35 6.46 -5.06
C ARG A 93 -28.66 6.41 -4.27
N GLU A 94 -28.61 6.11 -2.97
CA GLU A 94 -29.78 6.11 -2.10
C GLU A 94 -30.40 7.51 -1.98
N THR A 95 -29.56 8.54 -1.80
CA THR A 95 -30.02 9.93 -1.70
C THR A 95 -30.69 10.40 -2.99
N ALA A 96 -30.13 10.03 -4.15
CA ALA A 96 -30.74 10.32 -5.45
C ALA A 96 -32.11 9.64 -5.62
N ARG A 97 -32.24 8.35 -5.24
CA ARG A 97 -33.51 7.63 -5.31
C ARG A 97 -34.62 8.23 -4.44
N ILE A 98 -34.25 8.73 -3.25
CA ILE A 98 -35.22 9.39 -2.35
C ILE A 98 -35.72 10.71 -2.95
N GLN A 99 -34.87 11.45 -3.68
CA GLN A 99 -35.25 12.70 -4.33
C GLN A 99 -36.09 12.51 -5.61
N GLU A 100 -36.07 11.33 -6.22
CA GLU A 100 -36.85 10.99 -7.43
C GLU A 100 -38.25 10.41 -7.13
N THR A 101 -38.62 10.28 -5.86
CA THR A 101 -39.97 9.80 -5.47
C THR A 101 -40.87 11.01 -5.16
N PRO A 102 -41.93 11.27 -5.96
CA PRO A 102 -42.84 12.42 -5.78
C PRO A 102 -43.74 12.30 -4.54
#